data_AF-A0A1V4ALI9-F1
#
_entry.id   AF-A0A1V4ALI9-F1
#
_cell.length_a   1.000
_cell.length_b   1.000
_cell.length_c   1.000
_cell.angle_alpha   90.00
_cell.angle_beta   90.00
_cell.angle_gamma   90.00
#
_symmetry.space_group_name_H-M   'P 1'
#
loop_
_entity.id
_entity.type
_entity.pdbx_description
1 polymer ?
#
loop_
_entity_poly.entity_id
_entity_poly.type
_entity_poly.pdbx_seq_one_letter_code
_entity_poly.pdbx_strand_id
1 'polypeptide(L)'
;MISKGLMELIFSASSIERWNDHPRTAQFTEIDKQAHKAMIAYFIARAEEDRGRAVDWNRLIANGAFSFLHRVLVTDIKPPVFHRLMQDRAQQRQLNDWVYAQLEPLLSPLGYPLCEQCRAYLGSVPDSLEDRILGAAHYVATRWEFGFIYYWSKPLYGIEKTREEIMGEIEKYRDLAAVGDILSSEHSAFNDLISLVGQLQFQKRWAQIQRLPPTSVLGHLLVVALLSWLISLEIGAGARRRRNDFYGGLFHDLPEVLTRDIISPVKRSVKGLDELVKKLERRGVEENLFPLLPPAWRDDVLYMVMDEFENRVRTNGRVRVIGRDLADAEGRDEMDPVDGRVIEVCDKLSAYIEARESIRIGVRPAALEEASMRLYDSFASRRVAGYEVKGLFDSFK
;
A
#
# COMPACT_ATOMS: atom_id res chain seq x y z
N MET A 1 7.80 -8.60 18.06
CA MET A 1 6.57 -7.80 18.11
C MET A 1 6.76 -6.50 17.35
N ILE A 2 5.76 -6.09 16.58
CA ILE A 2 5.76 -4.81 15.84
C ILE A 2 5.83 -3.65 16.84
N SER A 3 6.83 -2.78 16.69
CA SER A 3 7.05 -1.65 17.61
C SER A 3 6.12 -0.48 17.30
N LYS A 4 5.76 0.30 18.34
CA LYS A 4 5.05 1.58 18.17
C LYS A 4 5.77 2.51 17.20
N GLY A 5 7.07 2.66 17.36
CA GLY A 5 7.88 3.54 16.53
C GLY A 5 7.85 3.17 15.04
N LEU A 6 7.79 1.86 14.70
CA LEU A 6 7.62 1.44 13.31
C LEU A 6 6.24 1.82 12.76
N MET A 7 5.17 1.63 13.54
CA MET A 7 3.81 2.02 13.15
C MET A 7 3.68 3.54 13.01
N GLU A 8 4.27 4.32 13.91
CA GLU A 8 4.34 5.79 13.82
C GLU A 8 5.15 6.23 12.59
N LEU A 9 6.29 5.59 12.29
CA LEU A 9 7.09 5.90 11.10
C LEU A 9 6.30 5.65 9.82
N ILE A 10 5.62 4.50 9.70
CA ILE A 10 4.75 4.19 8.56
C ILE A 10 3.65 5.25 8.44
N PHE A 11 2.95 5.55 9.54
CA PHE A 11 1.84 6.49 9.54
C PHE A 11 2.26 7.94 9.25
N SER A 12 3.47 8.33 9.67
CA SER A 12 4.01 9.69 9.46
C SER A 12 4.07 10.10 7.99
N ALA A 13 4.15 9.13 7.08
CA ALA A 13 4.11 9.37 5.63
C ALA A 13 2.80 10.03 5.15
N SER A 14 1.72 9.94 5.94
CA SER A 14 0.45 10.65 5.71
C SER A 14 0.57 12.16 5.87
N SER A 15 1.58 12.64 6.61
CA SER A 15 1.87 14.07 6.80
C SER A 15 2.90 14.62 5.83
N ILE A 16 3.60 13.74 5.08
CA ILE A 16 4.64 14.15 4.14
C ILE A 16 3.96 14.57 2.83
N GLU A 17 3.81 15.87 2.64
CA GLU A 17 3.24 16.41 1.40
C GLU A 17 4.25 16.39 0.24
N ARG A 18 3.75 16.08 -0.95
CA ARG A 18 4.50 16.04 -2.21
C ARG A 18 4.09 17.22 -3.11
N TRP A 19 5.00 17.61 -4.00
CA TRP A 19 4.79 18.72 -4.94
C TRP A 19 4.51 20.07 -4.24
N ASN A 20 5.15 20.29 -3.09
CA ASN A 20 4.98 21.50 -2.27
C ASN A 20 5.52 22.78 -2.91
N ASP A 21 6.37 22.63 -3.91
CA ASP A 21 6.96 23.66 -4.73
C ASP A 21 6.12 24.03 -5.97
N HIS A 22 4.98 23.36 -6.20
CA HIS A 22 4.09 23.60 -7.33
C HIS A 22 2.65 23.91 -6.87
N PRO A 23 1.89 24.72 -7.64
CA PRO A 23 0.45 24.83 -7.49
C PRO A 23 -0.22 23.47 -7.66
N ARG A 24 -1.06 23.08 -6.71
CA ARG A 24 -1.80 21.81 -6.72
C ARG A 24 -3.25 22.01 -6.30
N THR A 25 -4.17 21.34 -6.98
CA THR A 25 -5.61 21.37 -6.67
C THR A 25 -6.02 20.36 -5.60
N ALA A 26 -5.16 19.39 -5.31
CA ALA A 26 -5.34 18.40 -4.27
C ALA A 26 -4.02 18.19 -3.52
N GLN A 27 -4.11 17.75 -2.27
CA GLN A 27 -2.96 17.40 -1.44
C GLN A 27 -2.47 16.00 -1.82
N PHE A 28 -1.25 15.90 -2.35
CA PHE A 28 -0.55 14.64 -2.60
C PHE A 28 0.33 14.31 -1.39
N THR A 29 0.28 13.08 -0.89
CA THR A 29 1.11 12.64 0.24
C THR A 29 2.04 11.51 -0.15
N GLU A 30 3.13 11.33 0.59
CA GLU A 30 4.09 10.25 0.34
C GLU A 30 3.45 8.87 0.50
N ILE A 31 2.56 8.69 1.47
CA ILE A 31 1.88 7.40 1.67
C ILE A 31 0.99 7.03 0.47
N ASP A 32 0.26 7.99 -0.11
CA ASP A 32 -0.60 7.75 -1.28
C ASP A 32 0.24 7.34 -2.49
N LYS A 33 1.34 8.06 -2.74
CA LYS A 33 2.24 7.77 -3.86
C LYS A 33 2.89 6.39 -3.72
N GLN A 34 3.18 5.96 -2.50
CA GLN A 34 3.82 4.67 -2.22
C GLN A 34 2.81 3.52 -2.31
N ALA A 35 1.57 3.76 -1.90
CA ALA A 35 0.45 2.83 -2.10
C ALA A 35 0.18 2.63 -3.60
N HIS A 36 0.12 3.74 -4.37
CA HIS A 36 -0.02 3.68 -5.82
C HIS A 36 1.13 2.92 -6.47
N LYS A 37 2.38 3.21 -6.06
CA LYS A 37 3.57 2.46 -6.50
C LYS A 37 3.43 0.96 -6.22
N ALA A 38 2.95 0.55 -5.04
CA ALA A 38 2.80 -0.85 -4.69
C ALA A 38 1.77 -1.57 -5.58
N MET A 39 0.65 -0.91 -5.89
CA MET A 39 -0.36 -1.44 -6.81
C MET A 39 0.16 -1.53 -8.25
N ILE A 40 0.85 -0.50 -8.74
CA ILE A 40 1.48 -0.52 -10.07
C ILE A 40 2.51 -1.65 -10.15
N ALA A 41 3.34 -1.82 -9.11
CA ALA A 41 4.33 -2.88 -9.06
C ALA A 41 3.70 -4.28 -9.14
N TYR A 42 2.54 -4.49 -8.53
CA TYR A 42 1.76 -5.73 -8.69
C TYR A 42 1.41 -5.98 -10.15
N PHE A 43 0.83 -5.00 -10.85
CA PHE A 43 0.42 -5.19 -12.24
C PHE A 43 1.62 -5.35 -13.20
N ILE A 44 2.72 -4.63 -12.98
CA ILE A 44 3.94 -4.83 -13.76
C ILE A 44 4.49 -6.24 -13.51
N ALA A 45 4.57 -6.70 -12.25
CA ALA A 45 5.03 -8.05 -11.92
C ALA A 45 4.18 -9.13 -12.59
N ARG A 46 2.85 -9.00 -12.58
CA ARG A 46 1.95 -9.91 -13.29
C ARG A 46 2.19 -9.95 -14.80
N ALA A 47 2.43 -8.80 -15.43
CA ALA A 47 2.76 -8.74 -16.85
C ALA A 47 4.10 -9.44 -17.19
N GLU A 48 5.06 -9.41 -16.27
CA GLU A 48 6.33 -10.12 -16.44
C GLU A 48 6.19 -11.63 -16.21
N GLU A 49 5.34 -12.06 -15.28
CA GLU A 49 4.98 -13.48 -15.10
C GLU A 49 4.29 -14.06 -16.34
N ASP A 50 3.38 -13.31 -16.98
CA ASP A 50 2.75 -13.72 -18.25
C ASP A 50 3.77 -13.91 -19.39
N ARG A 51 4.93 -13.24 -19.31
CA ARG A 51 6.07 -13.43 -20.23
C ARG A 51 7.01 -14.57 -19.82
N GLY A 52 6.66 -15.32 -18.78
CA GLY A 52 7.43 -16.43 -18.26
C GLY A 52 8.63 -16.02 -17.39
N ARG A 53 8.72 -14.76 -16.95
CA ARG A 53 9.75 -14.34 -15.99
C ARG A 53 9.30 -14.71 -14.58
N ALA A 54 10.20 -15.26 -13.78
CA ALA A 54 9.93 -15.55 -12.37
C ALA A 54 10.12 -14.27 -11.55
N VAL A 55 9.06 -13.81 -10.87
CA VAL A 55 9.11 -12.68 -9.94
C VAL A 55 9.17 -13.22 -8.50
N ASP A 56 10.15 -12.75 -7.73
CA ASP A 56 10.17 -12.98 -6.29
C ASP A 56 9.27 -11.95 -5.59
N TRP A 57 8.02 -12.33 -5.35
CA TRP A 57 7.04 -11.50 -4.67
C TRP A 57 7.44 -11.10 -3.25
N ASN A 58 8.16 -11.96 -2.52
CA ASN A 58 8.57 -11.65 -1.15
C ASN A 58 9.68 -10.59 -1.15
N ARG A 59 10.64 -10.72 -2.08
CA ARG A 59 11.64 -9.68 -2.33
C ARG A 59 11.00 -8.39 -2.82
N LEU A 60 10.03 -8.45 -3.72
CA LEU A 60 9.32 -7.27 -4.23
C LEU A 60 8.63 -6.48 -3.10
N ILE A 61 7.93 -7.18 -2.21
CA ILE A 61 7.28 -6.58 -1.04
C ILE A 61 8.31 -6.02 -0.07
N ALA A 62 9.33 -6.79 0.30
CA ALA A 62 10.36 -6.37 1.24
C ALA A 62 11.14 -5.14 0.73
N ASN A 63 11.64 -5.20 -0.51
CA ASN A 63 12.35 -4.08 -1.15
C ASN A 63 11.42 -2.86 -1.31
N GLY A 64 10.13 -3.08 -1.60
CA GLY A 64 9.12 -2.03 -1.63
C GLY A 64 8.98 -1.32 -0.27
N ALA A 65 8.88 -2.10 0.81
CA ALA A 65 8.80 -1.59 2.18
C ALA A 65 10.09 -0.85 2.60
N PHE A 66 11.27 -1.39 2.30
CA PHE A 66 12.54 -0.72 2.62
C PHE A 66 12.73 0.56 1.81
N SER A 67 12.37 0.55 0.52
CA SER A 67 12.36 1.75 -0.34
C SER A 67 11.43 2.82 0.22
N PHE A 68 10.26 2.42 0.73
CA PHE A 68 9.31 3.32 1.37
C PHE A 68 9.88 3.91 2.67
N LEU A 69 10.33 3.08 3.60
CA LEU A 69 10.88 3.53 4.89
C LEU A 69 12.10 4.43 4.72
N HIS A 70 12.99 4.10 3.78
CA HIS A 70 14.10 4.98 3.39
C HIS A 70 13.59 6.34 2.96
N ARG A 71 12.58 6.38 2.08
CA ARG A 71 12.02 7.62 1.55
C ARG A 71 11.40 8.49 2.64
N VAL A 72 10.69 7.89 3.60
CA VAL A 72 10.11 8.59 4.75
C VAL A 72 11.20 9.29 5.56
N LEU A 73 12.32 8.61 5.84
CA LEU A 73 13.42 9.17 6.64
C LEU A 73 14.22 10.27 5.94
N VAL A 74 14.31 10.26 4.61
CA VAL A 74 15.12 11.22 3.84
C VAL A 74 14.29 12.30 3.14
N THR A 75 12.99 12.37 3.41
CA THR A 75 12.06 13.22 2.65
C THR A 75 12.40 14.72 2.69
N ASP A 76 13.02 15.20 3.77
CA ASP A 76 13.44 16.59 3.94
C ASP A 76 14.56 17.01 2.95
N ILE A 77 15.19 16.04 2.29
CA ILE A 77 16.17 16.29 1.24
C ILE A 77 15.43 16.54 -0.08
N LYS A 78 15.51 17.79 -0.58
CA LYS A 78 14.93 18.16 -1.88
C LYS A 78 15.44 17.23 -3.01
N PRO A 79 14.58 16.86 -3.99
CA PRO A 79 14.95 15.89 -5.02
C PRO A 79 16.27 16.17 -5.76
N PRO A 80 16.61 17.41 -6.17
CA PRO A 80 17.88 17.67 -6.86
C PRO A 80 19.11 17.40 -5.99
N VAL A 81 19.01 17.66 -4.68
CA VAL A 81 20.10 17.38 -3.73
C VAL A 81 20.19 15.87 -3.49
N PHE A 82 19.04 15.22 -3.29
CA PHE A 82 18.96 13.78 -3.11
C PHE A 82 19.57 13.03 -4.31
N HIS A 83 19.23 13.42 -5.55
CA HIS A 83 19.78 12.79 -6.76
C HIS A 83 21.31 12.93 -6.83
N ARG A 84 21.88 14.09 -6.45
CA ARG A 84 23.33 14.27 -6.41
C ARG A 84 23.99 13.40 -5.34
N LEU A 85 23.40 13.30 -4.15
CA LEU A 85 23.90 12.43 -3.09
C LEU A 85 23.92 10.95 -3.52
N MET A 86 22.88 10.52 -4.26
CA MET A 86 22.78 9.15 -4.75
C MET A 86 23.73 8.84 -5.93
N GLN A 87 24.23 9.86 -6.64
CA GLN A 87 25.24 9.70 -7.70
C GLN A 87 26.66 9.54 -7.15
N ASP A 88 26.95 10.10 -5.97
CA ASP A 88 28.22 9.93 -5.28
C ASP A 88 28.17 8.67 -4.38
N ARG A 89 28.99 7.66 -4.71
CA ARG A 89 29.02 6.38 -3.99
C ARG A 89 29.38 6.51 -2.51
N ALA A 90 30.23 7.47 -2.14
CA ALA A 90 30.63 7.66 -0.75
C ALA A 90 29.48 8.30 0.04
N GLN A 91 28.86 9.35 -0.51
CA GLN A 91 27.70 10.02 0.10
C GLN A 91 26.49 9.08 0.19
N GLN A 92 26.22 8.32 -0.87
CA GLN A 92 25.17 7.30 -0.90
C GLN A 92 25.34 6.30 0.25
N ARG A 93 26.55 5.77 0.46
CA ARG A 93 26.83 4.82 1.55
C ARG A 93 26.60 5.45 2.92
N GLN A 94 27.11 6.67 3.14
CA GLN A 94 26.91 7.39 4.41
C GLN A 94 25.43 7.62 4.72
N LEU A 95 24.65 8.04 3.71
CA LEU A 95 23.21 8.22 3.87
C LEU A 95 22.50 6.90 4.18
N ASN A 96 22.85 5.83 3.46
CA ASN A 96 22.24 4.51 3.66
C ASN A 96 22.61 3.89 5.02
N ASP A 97 23.84 4.09 5.50
CA ASP A 97 24.26 3.67 6.84
C ASP A 97 23.50 4.46 7.92
N TRP A 98 23.31 5.77 7.73
CA TRP A 98 22.49 6.58 8.65
C TRP A 98 21.03 6.11 8.66
N VAL A 99 20.43 5.86 7.49
CA VAL A 99 19.07 5.32 7.38
C VAL A 99 18.97 3.98 8.10
N TYR A 100 19.93 3.07 7.89
CA TYR A 100 19.94 1.78 8.57
C TYR A 100 19.99 1.94 10.09
N ALA A 101 20.82 2.83 10.62
CA ALA A 101 20.91 3.09 12.05
C ALA A 101 19.59 3.62 12.66
N GLN A 102 18.74 4.29 11.87
CA GLN A 102 17.39 4.68 12.30
C GLN A 102 16.40 3.51 12.24
N LEU A 103 16.51 2.63 11.24
CA LEU A 103 15.56 1.52 11.01
C LEU A 103 15.85 0.30 11.88
N GLU A 104 17.10 -0.02 12.16
CA GLU A 104 17.51 -1.18 12.97
C GLU A 104 16.77 -1.29 14.32
N PRO A 105 16.65 -0.24 15.16
CA PRO A 105 15.91 -0.34 16.43
C PRO A 105 14.41 -0.55 16.23
N LEU A 106 13.86 -0.17 15.07
CA LEU A 106 12.43 -0.34 14.75
C LEU A 106 12.12 -1.74 14.20
N LEU A 107 13.07 -2.33 13.48
CA LEU A 107 12.95 -3.64 12.83
C LEU A 107 13.44 -4.80 13.71
N SER A 108 14.47 -4.60 14.54
CA SER A 108 15.06 -5.64 15.39
C SER A 108 14.11 -6.28 16.42
N PRO A 109 13.04 -5.62 16.90
CA PRO A 109 12.07 -6.27 17.78
C PRO A 109 11.19 -7.33 17.08
N LEU A 110 11.21 -7.40 15.75
CA LEU A 110 10.47 -8.40 14.99
C LEU A 110 11.18 -9.76 15.05
N GLY A 111 10.43 -10.85 15.19
CA GLY A 111 10.91 -12.22 15.19
C GLY A 111 11.35 -12.75 13.82
N TYR A 112 11.67 -11.84 12.89
CA TYR A 112 12.00 -12.14 11.50
C TYR A 112 13.28 -11.38 11.10
N PRO A 113 14.17 -11.93 10.24
CA PRO A 113 15.45 -11.30 9.89
C PRO A 113 15.32 -10.09 8.94
N LEU A 114 14.42 -9.14 9.22
CA LEU A 114 14.25 -7.91 8.44
C LEU A 114 15.47 -6.99 8.54
N CYS A 115 16.20 -6.97 9.67
CA CYS A 115 17.41 -6.16 9.79
C CYS A 115 18.48 -6.58 8.77
N GLU A 116 18.71 -7.88 8.60
CA GLU A 116 19.67 -8.38 7.62
C GLU A 116 19.24 -8.06 6.19
N GLN A 117 17.96 -8.28 5.88
CA GLN A 117 17.40 -7.97 4.57
C GLN A 117 17.45 -6.46 4.25
N CYS A 118 17.14 -5.61 5.23
CA CYS A 118 17.21 -4.17 5.09
C CYS A 118 18.65 -3.71 4.87
N ARG A 119 19.62 -4.24 5.63
CA ARG A 119 21.05 -3.93 5.44
C ARG A 119 21.52 -4.35 4.06
N ALA A 120 21.14 -5.55 3.61
CA ALA A 120 21.48 -6.06 2.29
C ALA A 120 20.91 -5.17 1.18
N TYR A 121 19.63 -4.81 1.28
CA TYR A 121 18.96 -3.91 0.33
C TYR A 121 19.67 -2.55 0.25
N LEU A 122 19.93 -1.90 1.39
CA LEU A 122 20.58 -0.59 1.45
C LEU A 122 22.06 -0.62 1.00
N GLY A 123 22.72 -1.76 1.12
CA GLY A 123 24.10 -1.95 0.66
C GLY A 123 24.23 -2.38 -0.81
N SER A 124 23.15 -2.85 -1.42
CA SER A 124 23.14 -3.38 -2.78
C SER A 124 23.04 -2.31 -3.86
N VAL A 125 23.55 -2.63 -5.06
CA VAL A 125 23.18 -1.91 -6.28
C VAL A 125 21.86 -2.51 -6.77
N PRO A 126 20.81 -1.71 -7.02
CA PRO A 126 19.55 -2.20 -7.55
C PRO A 126 19.77 -2.81 -8.94
N ASP A 127 19.58 -4.12 -9.07
CA ASP A 127 19.88 -4.86 -10.30
C ASP A 127 18.90 -6.02 -10.56
N SER A 128 18.05 -6.38 -9.59
CA SER A 128 17.09 -7.45 -9.81
C SER A 128 15.86 -7.00 -10.60
N LEU A 129 15.10 -7.97 -11.11
CA LEU A 129 13.83 -7.72 -11.76
C LEU A 129 12.88 -6.94 -10.84
N GLU A 130 12.82 -7.30 -9.56
CA GLU A 130 11.99 -6.64 -8.54
C GLU A 130 12.40 -5.18 -8.34
N ASP A 131 13.71 -4.90 -8.31
CA ASP A 131 14.22 -3.54 -8.18
C ASP A 131 13.82 -2.70 -9.41
N ARG A 132 13.87 -3.28 -10.61
CA ARG A 132 13.42 -2.64 -11.85
C ARG A 132 11.91 -2.41 -11.88
N ILE A 133 11.11 -3.38 -11.40
CA ILE A 133 9.66 -3.25 -11.26
C ILE A 133 9.33 -2.09 -10.31
N LEU A 134 9.99 -2.02 -9.15
CA LEU A 134 9.79 -0.94 -8.17
C LEU A 134 10.25 0.43 -8.73
N GLY A 135 11.35 0.47 -9.47
CA GLY A 135 11.83 1.66 -10.16
C GLY A 135 10.83 2.17 -11.18
N ALA A 136 10.33 1.30 -12.06
CA ALA A 136 9.29 1.63 -13.03
C ALA A 136 8.01 2.12 -12.35
N ALA A 137 7.50 1.38 -11.37
CA ALA A 137 6.29 1.73 -10.64
C ALA A 137 6.42 3.09 -9.92
N HIS A 138 7.61 3.42 -9.41
CA HIS A 138 7.87 4.72 -8.79
C HIS A 138 7.67 5.88 -9.77
N TYR A 139 8.27 5.79 -10.95
CA TYR A 139 8.18 6.87 -11.94
C TYR A 139 6.82 6.92 -12.64
N VAL A 140 6.17 5.77 -12.85
CA VAL A 140 4.79 5.72 -13.36
C VAL A 140 3.82 6.42 -12.40
N ALA A 141 3.90 6.14 -11.09
CA ALA A 141 3.10 6.85 -10.08
C ALA A 141 3.42 8.37 -10.07
N THR A 142 4.71 8.71 -10.18
CA THR A 142 5.16 10.11 -10.21
C THR A 142 4.63 10.85 -11.44
N ARG A 143 4.64 10.22 -12.62
CA ARG A 143 4.07 10.79 -13.86
C ARG A 143 2.56 11.02 -13.72
N TRP A 144 1.84 10.09 -13.10
CA TRP A 144 0.41 10.23 -12.89
C TRP A 144 0.08 11.45 -12.00
N GLU A 145 0.76 11.60 -10.86
CA GLU A 145 0.61 12.82 -10.02
C GLU A 145 0.99 14.07 -10.81
N PHE A 146 2.12 14.01 -11.52
CA PHE A 146 2.63 15.13 -12.31
C PHE A 146 1.66 15.55 -13.42
N GLY A 147 0.84 14.66 -13.97
CA GLY A 147 -0.19 15.03 -14.94
C GLY A 147 -1.16 16.10 -14.42
N PHE A 148 -1.57 16.00 -13.14
CA PHE A 148 -2.39 17.02 -12.49
C PHE A 148 -1.61 18.30 -12.24
N ILE A 149 -0.37 18.19 -11.76
CA ILE A 149 0.50 19.34 -11.49
C ILE A 149 0.80 20.12 -12.77
N TYR A 150 1.15 19.42 -13.84
CA TYR A 150 1.51 19.96 -15.14
C TYR A 150 0.40 20.85 -15.72
N TYR A 151 -0.86 20.43 -15.61
CA TYR A 151 -2.01 21.19 -16.12
C TYR A 151 -2.05 22.63 -15.57
N TRP A 152 -1.82 22.80 -14.27
CA TRP A 152 -1.84 24.10 -13.60
C TRP A 152 -0.49 24.82 -13.61
N SER A 153 0.58 24.06 -13.80
CA SER A 153 1.96 24.55 -13.72
C SER A 153 2.58 24.89 -15.08
N LYS A 154 1.83 24.80 -16.20
CA LYS A 154 2.33 25.15 -17.54
C LYS A 154 3.06 26.51 -17.63
N PRO A 155 2.62 27.58 -16.93
CA PRO A 155 3.34 28.85 -16.98
C PRO A 155 4.67 28.87 -16.21
N LEU A 156 4.95 27.86 -15.37
CA LEU A 156 6.14 27.84 -14.52
C LEU A 156 7.39 27.50 -15.31
N TYR A 157 8.49 28.19 -14.97
CA TYR A 157 9.80 27.92 -15.54
C TYR A 157 10.25 26.48 -15.22
N GLY A 158 10.74 25.78 -16.24
CA GLY A 158 11.31 24.44 -16.09
C GLY A 158 10.29 23.29 -16.03
N ILE A 159 8.99 23.55 -16.12
CA ILE A 159 7.96 22.49 -16.05
C ILE A 159 8.09 21.47 -17.19
N GLU A 160 8.42 21.89 -18.41
CA GLU A 160 8.67 20.98 -19.54
C GLU A 160 9.93 20.13 -19.31
N LYS A 161 10.97 20.70 -18.70
CA LYS A 161 12.17 19.95 -18.33
C LYS A 161 11.84 18.86 -17.31
N THR A 162 11.04 19.19 -16.28
CA THR A 162 10.55 18.19 -15.32
C THR A 162 9.75 17.08 -16.01
N ARG A 163 8.91 17.44 -16.99
CA ARG A 163 8.16 16.46 -17.80
C ARG A 163 9.11 15.54 -18.57
N GLU A 164 10.09 16.09 -19.27
CA GLU A 164 11.10 15.35 -20.04
C GLU A 164 11.92 14.42 -19.14
N GLU A 165 12.35 14.91 -17.97
CA GLU A 165 13.08 14.11 -16.97
C GLU A 165 12.24 12.92 -16.49
N ILE A 166 10.98 13.13 -16.11
CA ILE A 166 10.08 12.05 -15.67
C ILE A 166 9.87 11.02 -16.79
N MET A 167 9.61 11.47 -18.01
CA MET A 167 9.42 10.58 -19.15
C MET A 167 10.69 9.79 -19.48
N GLY A 168 11.86 10.45 -19.43
CA GLY A 168 13.17 9.82 -19.62
C GLY A 168 13.49 8.76 -18.57
N GLU A 169 13.05 8.94 -17.32
CA GLU A 169 13.19 7.91 -16.28
C GLU A 169 12.29 6.69 -16.54
N ILE A 170 11.06 6.89 -17.01
CA ILE A 170 10.15 5.77 -17.37
C ILE A 170 10.70 5.00 -18.57
N GLU A 171 11.27 5.71 -19.54
CA GLU A 171 11.84 5.15 -20.77
C GLU A 171 12.92 4.08 -20.49
N LYS A 172 13.69 4.22 -19.40
CA LYS A 172 14.71 3.24 -18.96
C LYS A 172 14.14 1.85 -18.65
N TYR A 173 12.84 1.75 -18.46
CA TYR A 173 12.13 0.52 -18.12
C TYR A 173 11.22 0.04 -19.26
N ARG A 174 11.36 0.56 -20.49
CA ARG A 174 10.53 0.22 -21.66
C ARG A 174 10.48 -1.30 -21.96
N ASP A 175 11.52 -2.05 -21.58
CA ASP A 175 11.58 -3.50 -21.77
C ASP A 175 10.64 -4.30 -20.85
N LEU A 176 10.11 -3.69 -19.78
CA LEU A 176 9.01 -4.26 -19.00
C LEU A 176 7.69 -4.10 -19.77
N ALA A 177 6.90 -5.17 -19.85
CA ALA A 177 5.78 -5.28 -20.77
C ALA A 177 4.72 -4.19 -20.52
N ALA A 178 4.33 -4.03 -19.26
CA ALA A 178 3.37 -3.02 -18.83
C ALA A 178 3.89 -1.59 -19.08
N VAL A 179 5.21 -1.34 -18.93
CA VAL A 179 5.80 -0.03 -19.22
C VAL A 179 5.77 0.27 -20.72
N GLY A 180 6.06 -0.74 -21.55
CA GLY A 180 5.90 -0.63 -23.00
C GLY A 180 4.49 -0.21 -23.40
N ASP A 181 3.45 -0.82 -22.81
CA ASP A 181 2.06 -0.44 -23.05
C ASP A 181 1.73 0.98 -22.55
N ILE A 182 2.19 1.34 -21.35
CA ILE A 182 2.02 2.68 -20.76
C ILE A 182 2.61 3.78 -21.65
N LEU A 183 3.77 3.51 -22.28
CA LEU A 183 4.46 4.46 -23.16
C LEU A 183 3.86 4.51 -24.58
N SER A 184 3.07 3.51 -24.98
CA SER A 184 2.55 3.41 -26.35
C SER A 184 1.40 4.38 -26.63
N SER A 185 0.55 4.65 -25.63
CA SER A 185 -0.63 5.50 -25.75
C SER A 185 -1.06 5.99 -24.37
N GLU A 186 -1.44 7.27 -24.26
CA GLU A 186 -2.01 7.83 -23.02
C GLU A 186 -3.35 7.20 -22.63
N HIS A 187 -4.05 6.57 -23.59
CA HIS A 187 -5.35 5.91 -23.41
C HIS A 187 -5.25 4.37 -23.49
N SER A 188 -4.10 3.79 -23.13
CA SER A 188 -4.00 2.34 -23.01
C SER A 188 -4.75 1.84 -21.78
N ALA A 189 -5.20 0.58 -21.81
CA ALA A 189 -5.91 -0.05 -20.69
C ALA A 189 -5.11 -0.01 -19.39
N PHE A 190 -3.77 -0.14 -19.47
CA PHE A 190 -2.91 0.02 -18.30
C PHE A 190 -2.88 1.45 -17.76
N ASN A 191 -2.85 2.48 -18.63
CA ASN A 191 -2.93 3.87 -18.16
C ASN A 191 -4.26 4.15 -17.45
N ASP A 192 -5.36 3.62 -17.98
CA ASP A 192 -6.68 3.73 -17.34
C ASP A 192 -6.74 2.95 -16.01
N LEU A 193 -6.13 1.75 -15.94
CA LEU A 193 -6.03 0.97 -14.71
C LEU A 193 -5.26 1.71 -13.61
N ILE A 194 -4.10 2.26 -13.96
CA ILE A 194 -3.26 3.08 -13.08
C ILE A 194 -4.06 4.29 -12.60
N SER A 195 -4.78 4.95 -13.50
CA SER A 195 -5.62 6.08 -13.15
C SER A 195 -6.77 5.71 -12.21
N LEU A 196 -7.43 4.57 -12.45
CA LEU A 196 -8.52 4.07 -11.62
C LEU A 196 -8.06 3.82 -10.18
N VAL A 197 -6.94 3.11 -9.99
CA VAL A 197 -6.42 2.84 -8.63
C VAL A 197 -5.86 4.10 -7.98
N GLY A 198 -5.24 5.00 -8.75
CA GLY A 198 -4.74 6.29 -8.25
C GLY A 198 -5.84 7.20 -7.70
N GLN A 199 -7.07 7.11 -8.22
CA GLN A 199 -8.20 7.93 -7.76
C GLN A 199 -8.58 7.70 -6.28
N LEU A 200 -8.20 6.57 -5.67
CA LEU A 200 -8.35 6.31 -4.24
C LEU A 200 -7.68 7.38 -3.37
N GLN A 201 -6.67 8.08 -3.91
CA GLN A 201 -5.98 9.18 -3.25
C GLN A 201 -6.90 10.37 -2.94
N PHE A 202 -7.92 10.58 -3.78
CA PHE A 202 -8.85 11.70 -3.64
C PHE A 202 -10.01 11.38 -2.70
N GLN A 203 -10.22 10.11 -2.35
CA GLN A 203 -11.23 9.69 -1.39
C GLN A 203 -10.69 9.85 0.03
N LYS A 204 -11.22 10.83 0.78
CA LYS A 204 -10.78 11.10 2.15
C LYS A 204 -11.57 10.23 3.13
N ARG A 205 -10.85 9.52 4.00
CA ARG A 205 -11.45 8.75 5.09
C ARG A 205 -11.98 9.69 6.17
N TRP A 206 -12.99 9.21 6.90
CA TRP A 206 -13.69 9.99 7.94
C TRP A 206 -14.27 11.29 7.37
N ALA A 207 -14.97 11.22 6.23
CA ALA A 207 -15.39 12.39 5.45
C ALA A 207 -16.15 13.47 6.25
N GLN A 208 -16.79 13.12 7.37
CA GLN A 208 -17.56 14.03 8.23
C GLN A 208 -16.82 14.46 9.51
N ILE A 209 -15.58 14.02 9.72
CA ILE A 209 -14.81 14.27 10.95
C ILE A 209 -13.45 14.86 10.59
N GLN A 210 -13.15 16.05 11.11
CA GLN A 210 -11.85 16.68 10.97
C GLN A 210 -10.78 15.88 11.72
N ARG A 211 -9.64 15.63 11.07
CA ARG A 211 -8.48 14.92 11.62
C ARG A 211 -7.19 15.50 11.03
N LEU A 212 -6.10 15.35 11.76
CA LEU A 212 -4.76 15.68 11.27
C LEU A 212 -3.79 14.48 11.50
N PRO A 213 -2.98 14.07 10.50
CA PRO A 213 -3.13 14.41 9.08
C PRO A 213 -4.42 13.82 8.47
N PRO A 214 -5.03 14.48 7.47
CA PRO A 214 -6.09 13.85 6.68
C PRO A 214 -5.52 12.66 5.90
N THR A 215 -6.14 11.49 6.02
CA THR A 215 -5.77 10.27 5.28
C THR A 215 -6.74 9.99 4.13
N SER A 216 -6.21 9.49 3.01
CA SER A 216 -7.01 8.97 1.91
C SER A 216 -7.31 7.48 2.08
N VAL A 217 -8.20 6.93 1.27
CA VAL A 217 -8.38 5.47 1.16
C VAL A 217 -7.08 4.83 0.65
N LEU A 218 -6.43 5.41 -0.36
CA LEU A 218 -5.19 4.85 -0.94
C LEU A 218 -4.06 4.73 0.09
N GLY A 219 -3.84 5.79 0.87
CA GLY A 219 -2.82 5.79 1.92
C GLY A 219 -3.11 4.77 3.02
N HIS A 220 -4.38 4.64 3.42
CA HIS A 220 -4.84 3.65 4.38
C HIS A 220 -4.55 2.22 3.90
N LEU A 221 -4.83 1.90 2.64
CA LEU A 221 -4.57 0.57 2.06
C LEU A 221 -3.11 0.12 2.23
N LEU A 222 -2.14 1.03 2.06
CA LEU A 222 -0.73 0.69 2.28
C LEU A 222 -0.42 0.45 3.76
N VAL A 223 -1.01 1.21 4.68
CA VAL A 223 -0.84 0.94 6.13
C VAL A 223 -1.35 -0.47 6.44
N VAL A 224 -2.54 -0.82 5.97
CA VAL A 224 -3.13 -2.15 6.17
C VAL A 224 -2.26 -3.23 5.55
N ALA A 225 -1.80 -3.05 4.31
CA ALA A 225 -0.91 -4.00 3.62
C ALA A 225 0.39 -4.25 4.40
N LEU A 226 1.05 -3.18 4.87
CA LEU A 226 2.30 -3.28 5.63
C LEU A 226 2.08 -3.95 6.99
N LEU A 227 1.02 -3.60 7.72
CA LEU A 227 0.71 -4.22 9.01
C LEU A 227 0.36 -5.70 8.86
N SER A 228 -0.46 -6.05 7.86
CA SER A 228 -0.79 -7.45 7.56
C SER A 228 0.45 -8.26 7.19
N TRP A 229 1.34 -7.70 6.38
CA TRP A 229 2.62 -8.32 6.06
C TRP A 229 3.51 -8.49 7.29
N LEU A 230 3.63 -7.47 8.15
CA LEU A 230 4.42 -7.57 9.38
C LEU A 230 3.88 -8.64 10.33
N ILE A 231 2.56 -8.75 10.49
CA ILE A 231 1.94 -9.82 11.29
C ILE A 231 2.21 -11.18 10.63
N SER A 232 2.09 -11.29 9.31
CA SER A 232 2.38 -12.53 8.57
C SER A 232 3.82 -13.02 8.79
N LEU A 233 4.77 -12.10 8.96
CA LEU A 233 6.15 -12.42 9.34
C LEU A 233 6.25 -12.93 10.78
N GLU A 234 5.61 -12.25 11.74
CA GLU A 234 5.63 -12.61 13.16
C GLU A 234 5.02 -14.00 13.43
N ILE A 235 4.00 -14.39 12.67
CA ILE A 235 3.37 -15.71 12.78
C ILE A 235 4.12 -16.80 11.98
N GLY A 236 5.22 -16.46 11.31
CA GLY A 236 6.01 -17.40 10.52
C GLY A 236 5.28 -17.93 9.28
N ALA A 237 4.39 -17.14 8.67
CA ALA A 237 3.61 -17.53 7.50
C ALA A 237 4.49 -17.95 6.31
N GLY A 238 3.98 -18.81 5.42
CA GLY A 238 4.65 -19.20 4.17
C GLY A 238 4.78 -18.06 3.16
N ALA A 239 5.60 -18.24 2.12
CA ALA A 239 5.93 -17.20 1.16
C ALA A 239 4.69 -16.69 0.39
N ARG A 240 3.77 -17.59 0.05
CA ARG A 240 2.53 -17.22 -0.65
C ARG A 240 1.53 -16.57 0.29
N ARG A 241 1.44 -17.06 1.53
CA ARG A 241 0.59 -16.47 2.58
C ARG A 241 0.96 -15.02 2.85
N ARG A 242 2.25 -14.73 3.06
CA ARG A 242 2.76 -13.34 3.25
C ARG A 242 2.42 -12.43 2.07
N ARG A 243 2.61 -12.92 0.84
CA ARG A 243 2.26 -12.20 -0.38
C ARG A 243 0.77 -11.87 -0.40
N ASN A 244 -0.06 -12.87 -0.15
CA ASN A 244 -1.50 -12.75 -0.20
C ASN A 244 -2.05 -11.85 0.93
N ASP A 245 -1.46 -11.87 2.12
CA ASP A 245 -1.86 -10.98 3.21
C ASP A 245 -1.50 -9.52 2.92
N PHE A 246 -0.33 -9.27 2.31
CA PHE A 246 0.07 -7.94 1.85
C PHE A 246 -0.90 -7.41 0.77
N TYR A 247 -1.10 -8.15 -0.31
CA TYR A 247 -1.95 -7.69 -1.42
C TYR A 247 -3.44 -7.75 -1.10
N GLY A 248 -3.87 -8.66 -0.22
CA GLY A 248 -5.20 -8.65 0.36
C GLY A 248 -5.43 -7.34 1.11
N GLY A 249 -4.51 -6.94 1.99
CA GLY A 249 -4.56 -5.63 2.64
C GLY A 249 -4.51 -4.45 1.66
N LEU A 250 -3.67 -4.53 0.63
CA LEU A 250 -3.52 -3.46 -0.36
C LEU A 250 -4.76 -3.27 -1.24
N PHE A 251 -5.51 -4.34 -1.52
CA PHE A 251 -6.66 -4.30 -2.43
C PHE A 251 -8.02 -4.40 -1.73
N HIS A 252 -8.09 -4.58 -0.41
CA HIS A 252 -9.36 -4.88 0.28
C HIS A 252 -10.47 -3.85 0.01
N ASP A 253 -10.16 -2.55 0.04
CA ASP A 253 -11.10 -1.46 -0.26
C ASP A 253 -11.02 -0.98 -1.73
N LEU A 254 -10.37 -1.70 -2.64
CA LEU A 254 -10.37 -1.33 -4.07
C LEU A 254 -11.80 -1.18 -4.66
N PRO A 255 -12.80 -2.02 -4.31
CA PRO A 255 -14.17 -1.82 -4.76
C PRO A 255 -14.79 -0.47 -4.32
N GLU A 256 -14.24 0.18 -3.29
CA GLU A 256 -14.72 1.48 -2.78
C GLU A 256 -14.59 2.62 -3.82
N VAL A 257 -13.59 2.53 -4.73
CA VAL A 257 -13.46 3.45 -5.89
C VAL A 257 -14.75 3.51 -6.68
N LEU A 258 -15.36 2.33 -6.86
CA LEU A 258 -16.41 2.08 -7.83
C LEU A 258 -17.79 2.43 -7.27
N THR A 259 -17.92 2.45 -5.94
CA THR A 259 -19.17 2.74 -5.23
C THR A 259 -19.20 4.11 -4.55
N ARG A 260 -18.07 4.84 -4.49
CA ARG A 260 -17.94 6.20 -3.93
C ARG A 260 -18.41 6.33 -2.48
N ASP A 261 -17.86 5.48 -1.61
CA ASP A 261 -18.01 5.44 -0.15
C ASP A 261 -19.45 5.59 0.40
N ILE A 262 -20.05 4.46 0.79
CA ILE A 262 -21.18 4.45 1.72
C ILE A 262 -20.60 4.25 3.13
N ILE A 263 -20.57 5.31 3.94
CA ILE A 263 -19.93 5.29 5.26
C ILE A 263 -20.51 4.17 6.15
N SER A 264 -19.63 3.41 6.82
CA SER A 264 -19.94 2.24 7.67
C SER A 264 -21.15 2.36 8.63
N PRO A 265 -21.45 3.49 9.30
CA PRO A 265 -22.64 3.63 10.13
C PRO A 265 -23.93 3.48 9.33
N VAL A 266 -23.96 3.93 8.07
CA VAL A 266 -25.12 3.82 7.18
C VAL A 266 -25.31 2.37 6.74
N LYS A 267 -24.20 1.70 6.35
CA LYS A 267 -24.18 0.29 5.93
C LYS A 267 -24.92 -0.62 6.94
N ARG A 268 -24.64 -0.45 8.24
CA ARG A 268 -25.23 -1.25 9.35
C ARG A 268 -26.61 -0.80 9.83
N SER A 269 -27.03 0.43 9.53
CA SER A 269 -28.28 1.00 10.06
C SER A 269 -29.52 0.60 9.28
N VAL A 270 -29.35 0.08 8.05
CA VAL A 270 -30.46 -0.28 7.16
C VAL A 270 -30.39 -1.77 6.86
N LYS A 271 -31.39 -2.53 7.31
CA LYS A 271 -31.50 -3.97 7.06
C LYS A 271 -31.48 -4.26 5.55
N GLY A 272 -30.51 -5.06 5.09
CA GLY A 272 -30.34 -5.43 3.69
C GLY A 272 -29.48 -4.47 2.85
N LEU A 273 -29.03 -3.34 3.40
CA LEU A 273 -28.13 -2.42 2.69
C LEU A 273 -26.75 -3.04 2.50
N ASP A 274 -26.21 -3.76 3.49
CA ASP A 274 -24.92 -4.48 3.36
C ASP A 274 -24.89 -5.43 2.15
N GLU A 275 -25.95 -6.22 1.95
CA GLU A 275 -26.04 -7.14 0.80
C GLU A 275 -26.14 -6.39 -0.53
N LEU A 276 -26.88 -5.27 -0.55
CA LEU A 276 -26.98 -4.43 -1.74
C LEU A 276 -25.63 -3.80 -2.08
N VAL A 277 -24.93 -3.27 -1.09
CA VAL A 277 -23.60 -2.67 -1.23
C VAL A 277 -22.62 -3.68 -1.80
N LYS A 278 -22.55 -4.90 -1.23
CA LYS A 278 -21.68 -5.97 -1.76
C LYS A 278 -22.00 -6.33 -3.21
N LYS A 279 -23.29 -6.36 -3.59
CA LYS A 279 -23.70 -6.60 -4.99
C LYS A 279 -23.26 -5.45 -5.90
N LEU A 280 -23.37 -4.20 -5.45
CA LEU A 280 -22.94 -3.03 -6.20
C LEU A 280 -21.41 -2.97 -6.34
N GLU A 281 -20.66 -3.27 -5.28
CA GLU A 281 -19.20 -3.36 -5.29
C GLU A 281 -18.73 -4.42 -6.29
N ARG A 282 -19.32 -5.62 -6.24
CA ARG A 282 -19.01 -6.70 -7.21
C ARG A 282 -19.30 -6.29 -8.65
N ARG A 283 -20.47 -5.72 -8.90
CA ARG A 283 -20.84 -5.23 -10.24
C ARG A 283 -19.91 -4.11 -10.69
N GLY A 284 -19.54 -3.20 -9.78
CA GLY A 284 -18.59 -2.14 -10.05
C GLY A 284 -17.27 -2.70 -10.55
N VAL A 285 -16.73 -3.72 -9.87
CA VAL A 285 -15.49 -4.42 -10.27
C VAL A 285 -15.64 -5.03 -11.67
N GLU A 286 -16.74 -5.74 -11.94
CA GLU A 286 -17.00 -6.36 -13.24
C GLU A 286 -17.16 -5.34 -14.37
N GLU A 287 -17.85 -4.23 -14.12
CA GLU A 287 -18.17 -3.22 -15.13
C GLU A 287 -17.01 -2.25 -15.40
N ASN A 288 -16.18 -1.93 -14.39
CA ASN A 288 -15.17 -0.86 -14.49
C ASN A 288 -13.73 -1.37 -14.39
N LEU A 289 -13.45 -2.40 -13.59
CA LEU A 289 -12.08 -2.89 -13.38
C LEU A 289 -11.71 -3.99 -14.39
N PHE A 290 -12.61 -4.95 -14.66
CA PHE A 290 -12.33 -6.05 -15.58
C PHE A 290 -12.03 -5.65 -17.03
N PRO A 291 -12.64 -4.59 -17.60
CA PRO A 291 -12.27 -4.12 -18.93
C PRO A 291 -10.82 -3.66 -19.03
N LEU A 292 -10.24 -3.22 -17.90
CA LEU A 292 -8.87 -2.70 -17.81
C LEU A 292 -7.84 -3.81 -17.50
N LEU A 293 -8.30 -5.02 -17.19
CA LEU A 293 -7.45 -6.15 -16.81
C LEU A 293 -7.42 -7.23 -17.92
N PRO A 294 -6.25 -7.82 -18.17
CA PRO A 294 -6.17 -9.08 -18.91
C PRO A 294 -7.10 -10.14 -18.29
N PRO A 295 -7.83 -10.94 -19.11
CA PRO A 295 -8.77 -11.95 -18.60
C PRO A 295 -8.16 -12.90 -17.56
N ALA A 296 -6.89 -13.27 -17.73
CA ALA A 296 -6.17 -14.17 -16.84
C ALA A 296 -5.95 -13.61 -15.41
N TRP A 297 -6.07 -12.30 -15.21
CA TRP A 297 -5.80 -11.66 -13.91
C TRP A 297 -7.06 -11.46 -13.09
N ARG A 298 -8.24 -11.52 -13.71
CA ARG A 298 -9.51 -11.15 -13.10
C ARG A 298 -9.83 -12.00 -11.86
N ASP A 299 -9.59 -13.31 -11.94
CA ASP A 299 -9.82 -14.22 -10.82
C ASP A 299 -8.87 -13.97 -9.65
N ASP A 300 -7.64 -13.54 -9.92
CA ASP A 300 -6.67 -13.20 -8.87
C ASP A 300 -7.01 -11.88 -8.19
N VAL A 301 -7.43 -10.88 -8.96
CA VAL A 301 -7.91 -9.60 -8.39
C VAL A 301 -9.18 -9.84 -7.57
N LEU A 302 -10.15 -10.59 -8.11
CA LEU A 302 -11.35 -11.00 -7.36
C LEU A 302 -11.00 -11.71 -6.06
N TYR A 303 -10.00 -12.59 -6.10
CA TYR A 303 -9.57 -13.34 -4.92
C TYR A 303 -9.02 -12.43 -3.81
N MET A 304 -8.47 -11.27 -4.15
CA MET A 304 -7.96 -10.30 -3.18
C MET A 304 -9.06 -9.34 -2.65
N VAL A 305 -10.01 -8.94 -3.51
CA VAL A 305 -11.00 -7.89 -3.18
C VAL A 305 -12.34 -8.41 -2.65
N MET A 306 -12.66 -9.69 -2.84
CA MET A 306 -13.93 -10.27 -2.39
C MET A 306 -13.74 -11.11 -1.14
N ASP A 307 -14.68 -10.98 -0.19
CA ASP A 307 -14.61 -11.66 1.11
C ASP A 307 -13.28 -11.39 1.82
N GLU A 308 -12.85 -10.13 1.73
CA GLU A 308 -11.53 -9.60 2.05
C GLU A 308 -11.12 -9.90 3.48
N PHE A 309 -12.08 -9.90 4.42
CA PHE A 309 -11.88 -10.16 5.84
C PHE A 309 -12.12 -11.62 6.26
N GLU A 310 -12.46 -12.50 5.33
CA GLU A 310 -12.59 -13.93 5.60
C GLU A 310 -11.27 -14.66 5.35
N ASN A 311 -10.89 -15.53 6.29
CA ASN A 311 -9.79 -16.46 6.04
C ASN A 311 -10.20 -17.41 4.93
N ARG A 312 -9.34 -17.60 3.94
CA ARG A 312 -9.69 -18.37 2.73
C ARG A 312 -8.48 -19.05 2.13
N VAL A 313 -8.74 -20.11 1.37
CA VAL A 313 -7.75 -20.84 0.58
C VAL A 313 -8.28 -21.04 -0.83
N ARG A 314 -7.40 -21.17 -1.82
CA ARG A 314 -7.77 -21.41 -3.21
C ARG A 314 -7.00 -22.59 -3.79
N THR A 315 -7.74 -23.64 -4.15
CA THR A 315 -7.19 -24.86 -4.74
C THR A 315 -7.91 -25.20 -6.03
N ASN A 316 -7.17 -25.42 -7.13
CA ASN A 316 -7.74 -25.74 -8.45
C ASN A 316 -8.80 -24.72 -8.90
N GLY A 317 -8.55 -23.42 -8.66
CA GLY A 317 -9.47 -22.33 -9.00
C GLY A 317 -10.70 -22.21 -8.09
N ARG A 318 -10.88 -23.07 -7.09
CA ARG A 318 -12.00 -23.00 -6.15
C ARG A 318 -11.59 -22.36 -4.84
N VAL A 319 -12.31 -21.31 -4.46
CA VAL A 319 -12.14 -20.62 -3.17
C VAL A 319 -12.96 -21.32 -2.10
N ARG A 320 -12.34 -21.54 -0.93
CA ARG A 320 -13.01 -22.06 0.26
C ARG A 320 -12.73 -21.14 1.45
N VAL A 321 -13.81 -20.62 2.04
CA VAL A 321 -13.76 -19.83 3.28
C VAL A 321 -13.56 -20.74 4.49
N ILE A 322 -12.71 -20.30 5.41
CA ILE A 322 -12.33 -20.98 6.65
C ILE A 322 -12.81 -20.11 7.82
N GLY A 323 -13.87 -20.52 8.52
CA GLY A 323 -14.45 -19.76 9.64
C GLY A 323 -13.59 -19.72 10.92
N ARG A 324 -12.29 -20.02 10.84
CA ARG A 324 -11.33 -20.05 11.96
C ARG A 324 -9.95 -19.65 11.45
N ASP A 325 -9.00 -19.50 12.38
CA ASP A 325 -7.59 -19.35 12.01
C ASP A 325 -7.14 -20.52 11.14
N LEU A 326 -6.33 -20.21 10.12
CA LEU A 326 -5.80 -21.22 9.20
C LEU A 326 -4.89 -22.18 9.97
N ALA A 327 -5.17 -23.48 9.87
CA ALA A 327 -4.30 -24.51 10.43
C ALA A 327 -3.07 -24.72 9.55
N ASP A 328 -2.04 -25.41 10.05
CA ASP A 328 -0.78 -25.66 9.33
C ASP A 328 -0.98 -26.29 7.94
N ALA A 329 -2.01 -27.13 7.76
CA ALA A 329 -2.32 -27.71 6.46
C ALA A 329 -2.94 -26.70 5.48
N GLU A 330 -3.73 -25.76 5.98
CA GLU A 330 -4.42 -24.72 5.19
C GLU A 330 -3.51 -23.53 4.91
N GLY A 331 -2.52 -23.28 5.76
CA GLY A 331 -1.55 -22.19 5.63
C GLY A 331 -0.37 -22.47 4.70
N ARG A 332 -0.33 -23.63 4.02
CA ARG A 332 0.75 -23.99 3.10
C ARG A 332 0.64 -23.25 1.77
N ASP A 333 1.77 -23.03 1.11
CA ASP A 333 1.81 -22.28 -0.15
C ASP A 333 1.02 -22.96 -1.29
N GLU A 334 0.82 -24.27 -1.27
CA GLU A 334 0.00 -24.95 -2.30
C GLU A 334 -1.50 -24.66 -2.15
N MET A 335 -1.92 -24.19 -0.97
CA MET A 335 -3.31 -23.88 -0.68
C MET A 335 -3.70 -22.45 -1.05
N ASP A 336 -2.73 -21.62 -1.47
CA ASP A 336 -2.94 -20.20 -1.77
C ASP A 336 -3.73 -19.46 -0.68
N PRO A 337 -3.25 -19.45 0.58
CA PRO A 337 -4.01 -18.93 1.71
C PRO A 337 -4.05 -17.40 1.77
N VAL A 338 -5.10 -16.86 2.40
CA VAL A 338 -5.23 -15.46 2.82
C VAL A 338 -5.76 -15.42 4.25
N ASP A 339 -5.12 -14.66 5.14
CA ASP A 339 -5.60 -14.36 6.49
C ASP A 339 -6.50 -13.11 6.51
N GLY A 340 -7.74 -13.24 6.01
CA GLY A 340 -8.70 -12.14 6.02
C GLY A 340 -8.94 -11.55 7.41
N ARG A 341 -8.91 -12.37 8.47
CA ARG A 341 -9.06 -11.85 9.85
C ARG A 341 -7.88 -11.03 10.33
N VAL A 342 -6.68 -11.34 9.86
CA VAL A 342 -5.49 -10.49 10.12
C VAL A 342 -5.68 -9.16 9.40
N ILE A 343 -6.11 -9.19 8.13
CA ILE A 343 -6.40 -7.98 7.36
C ILE A 343 -7.48 -7.13 8.03
N GLU A 344 -8.56 -7.73 8.56
CA GLU A 344 -9.62 -7.02 9.29
C GLU A 344 -9.06 -6.29 10.51
N VAL A 345 -8.24 -6.97 11.31
CA VAL A 345 -7.63 -6.35 12.49
C VAL A 345 -6.70 -5.21 12.08
N CYS A 346 -5.90 -5.38 11.02
CA CYS A 346 -5.00 -4.35 10.51
C CYS A 346 -5.76 -3.11 9.99
N ASP A 347 -6.88 -3.28 9.30
CA ASP A 347 -7.79 -2.18 8.92
C ASP A 347 -8.26 -1.41 10.16
N LYS A 348 -8.76 -2.11 11.18
CA LYS A 348 -9.23 -1.46 12.42
C LYS A 348 -8.11 -0.84 13.23
N LEU A 349 -6.93 -1.44 13.24
CA LEU A 349 -5.74 -0.87 13.88
C LEU A 349 -5.30 0.41 13.15
N SER A 350 -5.31 0.43 11.82
CA SER A 350 -5.03 1.65 11.04
C SER A 350 -6.05 2.75 11.35
N ALA A 351 -7.34 2.44 11.37
CA ALA A 351 -8.38 3.41 11.73
C ALA A 351 -8.23 3.90 13.19
N TYR A 352 -7.78 3.05 14.09
CA TYR A 352 -7.49 3.41 15.48
C TYR A 352 -6.27 4.36 15.56
N ILE A 353 -5.18 4.06 14.86
CA ILE A 353 -3.98 4.92 14.78
C ILE A 353 -4.36 6.30 14.21
N GLU A 354 -5.12 6.34 13.11
CA GLU A 354 -5.62 7.59 12.52
C GLU A 354 -6.34 8.47 13.55
N ALA A 355 -7.20 7.86 14.36
CA ALA A 355 -7.95 8.57 15.40
C ALA A 355 -7.06 9.00 16.57
N ARG A 356 -6.23 8.09 17.10
CA ARG A 356 -5.37 8.36 18.27
C ARG A 356 -4.29 9.41 17.96
N GLU A 357 -3.70 9.36 16.77
CA GLU A 357 -2.71 10.35 16.35
C GLU A 357 -3.32 11.75 16.21
N SER A 358 -4.50 11.85 15.62
CA SER A 358 -5.23 13.12 15.54
C SER A 358 -5.60 13.67 16.93
N ILE A 359 -6.07 12.81 17.84
CA ILE A 359 -6.38 13.19 19.22
C ILE A 359 -5.11 13.65 19.94
N ARG A 360 -4.00 12.94 19.77
CA ARG A 360 -2.70 13.22 20.40
C ARG A 360 -2.17 14.60 20.04
N ILE A 361 -2.38 15.05 18.80
CA ILE A 361 -1.96 16.39 18.34
C ILE A 361 -3.01 17.49 18.58
N GLY A 362 -4.12 17.16 19.23
CA GLY A 362 -5.12 18.11 19.71
C GLY A 362 -6.38 18.25 18.85
N VAL A 363 -6.49 17.54 17.72
CA VAL A 363 -7.70 17.49 16.90
C VAL A 363 -8.56 16.32 17.38
N ARG A 364 -9.41 16.61 18.38
CA ARG A 364 -10.20 15.63 19.15
C ARG A 364 -11.72 15.85 19.13
N PRO A 365 -12.40 15.80 17.97
CA PRO A 365 -13.86 15.79 17.95
C PRO A 365 -14.40 14.60 18.77
N ALA A 366 -15.51 14.79 19.50
CA ALA A 366 -16.11 13.74 20.34
C ALA A 366 -16.37 12.43 19.56
N ALA A 367 -16.86 12.55 18.32
CA ALA A 367 -17.09 11.39 17.45
C ALA A 367 -15.82 10.58 17.15
N LEU A 368 -14.64 11.24 17.10
CA LEU A 368 -13.35 10.59 16.89
C LEU A 368 -12.87 9.88 18.17
N GLU A 369 -13.03 10.52 19.33
CA GLU A 369 -12.72 9.92 20.63
C GLU A 369 -13.56 8.67 20.86
N GLU A 370 -14.88 8.76 20.69
CA GLU A 370 -15.78 7.63 20.80
C GLU A 370 -15.45 6.52 19.79
N ALA A 371 -15.13 6.86 18.55
CA ALA A 371 -14.74 5.88 17.55
C ALA A 371 -13.45 5.15 17.97
N SER A 372 -12.46 5.88 18.49
CA SER A 372 -11.21 5.27 18.99
C SER A 372 -11.47 4.32 20.16
N MET A 373 -12.36 4.68 21.10
CA MET A 373 -12.75 3.81 22.22
C MET A 373 -13.46 2.55 21.71
N ARG A 374 -14.45 2.70 20.83
CA ARG A 374 -15.18 1.55 20.24
C ARG A 374 -14.25 0.58 19.50
N LEU A 375 -13.29 1.11 18.73
CA LEU A 375 -12.30 0.29 18.01
C LEU A 375 -11.43 -0.49 18.99
N TYR A 376 -10.92 0.17 20.04
CA TYR A 376 -10.12 -0.47 21.08
C TYR A 376 -10.93 -1.58 21.78
N ASP A 377 -12.12 -1.29 22.28
CA ASP A 377 -12.94 -2.26 23.02
C ASP A 377 -13.34 -3.47 22.17
N SER A 378 -13.53 -3.28 20.86
CA SER A 378 -13.98 -4.34 19.94
C SER A 378 -12.86 -5.21 19.36
N PHE A 379 -11.63 -4.68 19.27
CA PHE A 379 -10.53 -5.35 18.54
C PHE A 379 -9.27 -5.57 19.39
N ALA A 380 -8.99 -4.79 20.44
CA ALA A 380 -7.73 -4.90 21.18
C ALA A 380 -7.57 -6.24 21.91
N SER A 381 -8.67 -6.89 22.31
CA SER A 381 -8.63 -8.21 22.98
C SER A 381 -8.61 -9.40 22.02
N ARG A 382 -8.66 -9.17 20.70
CA ARG A 382 -8.69 -10.26 19.70
C ARG A 382 -7.34 -10.96 19.60
N ARG A 383 -7.40 -12.23 19.19
CA ARG A 383 -6.25 -13.02 18.76
C ARG A 383 -6.54 -13.53 17.36
N VAL A 384 -5.61 -13.33 16.43
CA VAL A 384 -5.76 -13.73 15.02
C VAL A 384 -4.52 -14.47 14.56
N ALA A 385 -4.71 -15.61 13.90
CA ALA A 385 -3.64 -16.52 13.50
C ALA A 385 -2.63 -16.82 14.63
N GLY A 386 -3.11 -16.93 15.88
CA GLY A 386 -2.27 -17.12 17.06
C GLY A 386 -1.53 -15.87 17.56
N TYR A 387 -1.59 -14.74 16.88
CA TYR A 387 -0.97 -13.45 17.25
C TYR A 387 -1.89 -12.62 18.16
N GLU A 388 -1.36 -12.13 19.29
CA GLU A 388 -2.08 -11.26 20.23
C GLU A 388 -1.89 -9.79 19.85
N VAL A 389 -2.97 -9.10 19.47
CA VAL A 389 -2.89 -7.74 18.89
C VAL A 389 -2.97 -6.65 19.95
N LYS A 390 -3.27 -7.02 21.20
CA LYS A 390 -3.49 -6.09 22.32
C LYS A 390 -2.33 -5.12 22.52
N GLY A 391 -1.09 -5.62 22.44
CA GLY A 391 0.11 -4.78 22.57
C GLY A 391 0.19 -3.67 21.51
N LEU A 392 -0.34 -3.92 20.30
CA LEU A 392 -0.36 -2.91 19.23
C LEU A 392 -1.34 -1.78 19.57
N PHE A 393 -2.56 -2.12 19.99
CA PHE A 393 -3.56 -1.14 20.41
C PHE A 393 -3.15 -0.39 21.67
N ASP A 394 -2.63 -1.09 22.69
CA ASP A 394 -2.19 -0.49 23.95
C ASP A 394 -1.09 0.56 23.75
N SER A 395 -0.26 0.43 22.70
CA SER A 395 0.80 1.38 22.41
C SER A 395 0.31 2.78 21.97
N PHE A 396 -0.93 2.89 21.49
CA PHE A 396 -1.56 4.14 21.06
C PHE A 396 -2.69 4.60 21.99
N LYS A 397 -2.97 3.85 23.06
CA LYS A 397 -3.86 4.28 24.13
C LYS A 397 -3.29 5.49 24.85
#